data_AF-E3S1T7-F1
#
_entry.id   AF-E3S1T7-F1
#
_cell.length_a   1.000
_cell.length_b   1.000
_cell.length_c   1.000
_cell.angle_alpha   90.00
_cell.angle_beta   90.00
_cell.angle_gamma   90.00
#
_symmetry.space_group_name_H-M   'P 1'
#
loop_
_entity.id
_entity.type
_entity.pdbx_description
1 polymer ?
#
loop_
_entity_poly.entity_id
_entity_poly.type
_entity_poly.pdbx_seq_one_letter_code
_entity_poly.pdbx_strand_id
1 'polypeptide(L)'
;MDASNAGRAILAEAAAATDGRSSSFPNTSSKSVAYWLLGSAASVFGIVVFGGLTRLTESGLSITEWRPVTGSLWPMSKAEWDSEFTKYKSSPEFAQLNSGMDMADFKQIYFMEWAHRLWGRVIGVTFLLPTAYFIARRRVAPAVAWKLAGICGMIGFQGAIGWWMVKSGLKDDLFEPGSHPRVSQYRLTAHLGTAFAVYCSMLLTGLSILKEHRMLANPAKAAETIKALQHPALRVFRGSVVGLTLLVFTTALSGALVAGLDAGLIYNEFPWMGLGLAPPKKELLDPFYSHVPDQSDLVWRNMLENPSFVQLDHRILATTTFTAIMSLFAYTRFAKGVRAKLPKEANKGVQGMVHLVTLQVTLGISTLIYMVPTWLASAHQAGALALLTGAVVLFSRITLPRRAILRQIMKPQAARAQASPHISSRLEAAKAAEKAL
;
A
#
# COMPACT_ATOMS: atom_id res chain seq x y z
N MET A 1 -50.39 -36.44 -18.32
CA MET A 1 -49.88 -35.19 -17.70
C MET A 1 -48.65 -35.43 -16.79
N ASP A 2 -48.07 -36.63 -16.75
CA ASP A 2 -47.01 -36.96 -15.77
C ASP A 2 -45.55 -36.84 -16.28
N ALA A 3 -45.32 -36.77 -17.60
CA ALA A 3 -43.95 -36.72 -18.14
C ALA A 3 -43.25 -35.35 -17.95
N SER A 4 -43.99 -34.25 -17.81
CA SER A 4 -43.41 -32.90 -17.68
C SER A 4 -42.94 -32.58 -16.25
N ASN A 5 -43.55 -33.20 -15.24
CA ASN A 5 -43.15 -33.05 -13.84
C ASN A 5 -41.92 -33.90 -13.52
N ALA A 6 -41.81 -35.10 -14.09
CA ALA A 6 -40.60 -35.93 -13.98
C ALA A 6 -39.38 -35.27 -14.62
N GLY A 7 -39.52 -34.66 -15.80
CA GLY A 7 -38.44 -33.93 -16.46
C GLY A 7 -37.99 -32.68 -15.68
N ARG A 8 -38.91 -31.97 -15.04
CA ARG A 8 -38.59 -30.83 -14.15
C ARG A 8 -37.94 -31.27 -12.84
N ALA A 9 -38.34 -32.41 -12.28
CA ALA A 9 -37.72 -32.98 -11.09
C ALA A 9 -36.28 -33.44 -11.39
N ILE A 10 -36.05 -34.11 -12.52
CA ILE A 10 -34.71 -34.55 -12.96
C ILE A 10 -33.81 -33.35 -13.28
N LEU A 11 -34.34 -32.27 -13.87
CA LEU A 11 -33.58 -31.03 -14.10
C LEU A 11 -33.30 -30.27 -12.79
N ALA A 12 -34.21 -30.30 -11.82
CA ALA A 12 -34.00 -29.72 -10.49
C ALA A 12 -32.99 -30.54 -9.66
N GLU A 13 -33.01 -31.86 -9.80
CA GLU A 13 -32.09 -32.79 -9.15
C GLU A 13 -30.70 -32.79 -9.82
N ALA A 14 -30.63 -32.61 -11.13
CA ALA A 14 -29.38 -32.36 -11.86
C ALA A 14 -28.80 -30.97 -11.55
N ALA A 15 -29.65 -29.93 -11.39
CA ALA A 15 -29.21 -28.62 -10.93
C ALA A 15 -28.72 -28.65 -9.46
N ALA A 16 -29.38 -29.43 -8.60
CA ALA A 16 -28.94 -29.67 -7.22
C ALA A 16 -27.65 -30.51 -7.15
N ALA A 17 -27.46 -31.47 -8.07
CA ALA A 17 -26.25 -32.27 -8.19
C ALA A 17 -25.04 -31.46 -8.70
N THR A 18 -25.25 -30.40 -9.48
CA THR A 18 -24.15 -29.50 -9.89
C THR A 18 -23.68 -28.53 -8.80
N ASP A 19 -24.44 -28.35 -7.71
CA ASP A 19 -24.04 -27.57 -6.53
C ASP A 19 -23.16 -28.38 -5.56
N GLY A 20 -22.85 -29.64 -5.90
CA GLY A 20 -22.22 -30.63 -5.01
C GLY A 20 -20.71 -30.84 -5.13
N ARG A 21 -19.95 -30.01 -5.87
CA ARG A 21 -18.47 -30.03 -5.68
C ARG A 21 -18.16 -29.28 -4.40
N SER A 22 -18.14 -30.01 -3.27
CA SER A 22 -17.69 -29.47 -1.99
C SER A 22 -16.24 -29.00 -2.13
N SER A 23 -16.06 -27.73 -2.46
CA SER A 23 -14.75 -27.08 -2.39
C SER A 23 -14.22 -27.31 -0.98
N SER A 24 -13.10 -27.99 -0.88
CA SER A 24 -12.46 -28.25 0.41
C SER A 24 -11.94 -26.97 1.10
N PHE A 25 -11.92 -25.85 0.38
CA PHE A 25 -11.59 -24.53 0.91
C PHE A 25 -12.80 -23.84 1.55
N PRO A 26 -12.60 -23.07 2.63
CA PRO A 26 -13.67 -22.36 3.31
C PRO A 26 -14.20 -21.17 2.50
N ASN A 27 -15.46 -20.82 2.73
CA ASN A 27 -16.09 -19.63 2.11
C ASN A 27 -15.52 -18.31 2.66
N THR A 28 -15.06 -18.31 3.91
CA THR A 28 -14.46 -17.16 4.60
C THR A 28 -13.07 -17.50 5.10
N SER A 29 -12.14 -16.55 5.00
CA SER A 29 -10.79 -16.69 5.55
C SER A 29 -10.80 -16.45 7.06
N SER A 30 -9.88 -17.07 7.81
CA SER A 30 -9.78 -16.87 9.26
C SER A 30 -9.40 -15.43 9.64
N LYS A 31 -9.88 -14.94 10.79
CA LYS A 31 -9.46 -13.64 11.37
C LYS A 31 -7.96 -13.60 11.70
N SER A 32 -7.37 -14.75 12.06
CA SER A 32 -5.93 -14.84 12.33
C SER A 32 -5.07 -14.39 11.15
N VAL A 33 -5.45 -14.80 9.94
CA VAL A 33 -4.82 -14.37 8.68
C VAL A 33 -4.94 -12.85 8.50
N ALA A 34 -6.07 -12.27 8.88
CA ALA A 34 -6.25 -10.82 8.78
C ALA A 34 -5.34 -10.05 9.73
N TYR A 35 -5.24 -10.45 10.99
CA TYR A 35 -4.34 -9.80 11.95
C TYR A 35 -2.87 -9.98 11.57
N TRP A 36 -2.49 -11.16 11.07
CA TRP A 36 -1.16 -11.39 10.53
C TRP A 36 -0.86 -10.48 9.32
N LEU A 37 -1.78 -10.35 8.35
CA LEU A 37 -1.63 -9.42 7.22
C LEU A 37 -1.46 -7.97 7.67
N LEU A 38 -2.21 -7.53 8.69
CA LEU A 38 -2.08 -6.18 9.25
C LEU A 38 -0.75 -5.99 9.99
N GLY A 39 -0.27 -7.02 10.72
CA GLY A 39 1.05 -7.02 11.34
C GLY A 39 2.17 -6.98 10.31
N SER A 40 2.07 -7.76 9.23
CA SER A 40 3.02 -7.71 8.10
C SER A 40 2.99 -6.36 7.40
N ALA A 41 1.81 -5.76 7.19
CA ALA A 41 1.71 -4.40 6.65
C ALA A 41 2.39 -3.38 7.56
N ALA A 42 2.22 -3.48 8.89
CA ALA A 42 2.91 -2.62 9.84
C ALA A 42 4.44 -2.79 9.78
N SER A 43 4.93 -4.03 9.61
CA SER A 43 6.36 -4.27 9.37
C SER A 43 6.84 -3.65 8.05
N VAL A 44 6.04 -3.72 6.98
CA VAL A 44 6.36 -3.06 5.70
C VAL A 44 6.36 -1.53 5.84
N PHE A 45 5.44 -0.97 6.64
CA PHE A 45 5.47 0.45 6.98
C PHE A 45 6.79 0.84 7.67
N GLY A 46 7.21 0.04 8.67
CA GLY A 46 8.45 0.26 9.40
C GLY A 46 9.69 0.23 8.49
N ILE A 47 9.84 -0.81 7.66
CA ILE A 47 10.99 -0.93 6.75
C ILE A 47 11.01 0.18 5.68
N VAL A 48 9.85 0.69 5.25
CA VAL A 48 9.78 1.85 4.34
C VAL A 48 10.38 3.08 4.99
N VAL A 49 9.97 3.40 6.23
CA VAL A 49 10.51 4.56 6.98
C VAL A 49 12.00 4.39 7.22
N PHE A 50 12.41 3.18 7.64
CA PHE A 50 13.83 2.86 7.87
C PHE A 50 14.67 2.93 6.59
N GLY A 51 14.13 2.47 5.45
CA GLY A 51 14.77 2.61 4.14
C GLY A 51 14.89 4.06 3.69
N GLY A 52 13.89 4.89 3.99
CA GLY A 52 13.96 6.34 3.80
C GLY A 52 15.11 6.96 4.59
N LEU A 53 15.26 6.57 5.85
CA LEU A 53 16.40 7.00 6.68
C LEU A 53 17.73 6.52 6.09
N THR A 54 17.84 5.24 5.72
CA THR A 54 19.05 4.67 5.09
C THR A 54 19.48 5.46 3.85
N ARG A 55 18.51 5.96 3.08
CA ARG A 55 18.78 6.83 1.94
C ARG A 55 19.19 8.24 2.37
N LEU A 56 18.48 8.85 3.32
CA LEU A 56 18.73 10.22 3.78
C LEU A 56 20.07 10.36 4.54
N THR A 57 20.60 9.24 5.06
CA THR A 57 21.94 9.15 5.67
C THR A 57 22.98 8.63 4.69
N GLU A 58 22.69 8.62 3.39
CA GLU A 58 23.59 8.18 2.30
C GLU A 58 24.24 6.81 2.57
N SER A 59 23.49 5.92 3.21
CA SER A 59 24.00 4.62 3.65
C SER A 59 23.70 3.50 2.66
N GLY A 60 22.95 3.78 1.58
CA GLY A 60 22.39 2.77 0.69
C GLY A 60 23.37 2.04 -0.23
N LEU A 61 24.66 2.42 -0.22
CA LEU A 61 25.73 1.82 -1.03
C LEU A 61 26.95 1.36 -0.19
N SER A 62 26.81 1.35 1.13
CA SER A 62 27.85 0.91 2.07
C SER A 62 28.21 -0.58 1.96
N ILE A 63 27.27 -1.43 1.53
CA ILE A 63 27.45 -2.88 1.34
C ILE A 63 27.42 -3.20 -0.15
N THR A 64 28.60 -3.27 -0.76
CA THR A 64 28.74 -3.46 -2.21
C THR A 64 28.40 -4.87 -2.68
N GLU A 65 28.45 -5.85 -1.79
CA GLU A 65 28.21 -7.26 -2.11
C GLU A 65 26.75 -7.68 -1.93
N TRP A 66 26.29 -8.56 -2.81
CA TRP A 66 25.00 -9.23 -2.68
C TRP A 66 25.17 -10.65 -2.15
N ARG A 67 25.06 -10.80 -0.83
CA ARG A 67 25.11 -12.10 -0.12
C ARG A 67 23.78 -12.36 0.59
N PRO A 68 22.80 -13.02 -0.06
CA PRO A 68 21.45 -13.19 0.49
C PRO A 68 21.39 -13.95 1.81
N VAL A 69 22.27 -14.94 1.99
CA VAL A 69 22.28 -15.82 3.17
C VAL A 69 23.39 -15.41 4.13
N THR A 70 24.65 -15.48 3.69
CA THR A 70 25.83 -15.20 4.53
C THR A 70 25.96 -13.73 4.95
N GLY A 71 25.45 -12.80 4.15
CA GLY A 71 25.40 -11.37 4.49
C GLY A 71 24.29 -10.99 5.49
N SER A 72 23.72 -11.98 6.20
CA SER A 72 22.82 -11.74 7.33
C SER A 72 23.58 -11.59 8.65
N LEU A 73 24.82 -12.10 8.70
CA LEU A 73 25.69 -11.97 9.86
C LEU A 73 26.38 -10.61 9.85
N TRP A 74 26.50 -10.04 11.04
CA TRP A 74 27.25 -8.82 11.29
C TRP A 74 28.76 -9.13 11.31
N PRO A 75 29.65 -8.26 10.81
CA PRO A 75 31.09 -8.46 10.96
C PRO A 75 31.49 -8.51 12.45
N MET A 76 32.05 -9.62 12.91
CA MET A 76 32.33 -9.87 14.34
C MET A 76 33.79 -9.64 14.69
N SER A 77 34.70 -9.64 13.71
CA SER A 77 36.14 -9.47 13.91
C SER A 77 36.68 -8.20 13.26
N LYS A 78 37.82 -7.72 13.75
CA LYS A 78 38.52 -6.55 13.16
C LYS A 78 38.89 -6.81 11.69
N ALA A 79 39.38 -8.02 11.37
CA ALA A 79 39.76 -8.37 10.00
C ALA A 79 38.58 -8.33 9.02
N GLU A 80 37.39 -8.76 9.44
CA GLU A 80 36.17 -8.65 8.63
C GLU A 80 35.78 -7.18 8.41
N TRP A 81 35.85 -6.35 9.46
CA TRP A 81 35.60 -4.91 9.35
C TRP A 81 36.56 -4.22 8.39
N ASP A 82 37.85 -4.51 8.51
CA ASP A 82 38.87 -3.96 7.61
C ASP A 82 38.60 -4.40 6.17
N SER A 83 38.19 -5.65 5.93
CA SER A 83 37.83 -6.16 4.60
C SER A 83 36.62 -5.44 4.00
N GLU A 84 35.52 -5.29 4.75
CA GLU A 84 34.33 -4.58 4.28
C GLU A 84 34.63 -3.10 4.01
N PHE A 85 35.42 -2.46 4.88
CA PHE A 85 35.81 -1.07 4.68
C PHE A 85 36.73 -0.90 3.46
N THR A 86 37.66 -1.84 3.22
CA THR A 86 38.47 -1.83 1.99
C THR A 86 37.60 -1.91 0.74
N LYS A 87 36.55 -2.76 0.74
CA LYS A 87 35.59 -2.79 -0.39
C LYS A 87 34.87 -1.45 -0.54
N TYR A 88 34.43 -0.86 0.56
CA TYR A 88 33.79 0.46 0.52
C TYR A 88 34.72 1.55 -0.02
N LYS A 89 35.99 1.55 0.38
CA LYS A 89 37.01 2.48 -0.13
C LYS A 89 37.25 2.40 -1.63
N SER A 90 36.99 1.24 -2.23
CA SER A 90 37.07 1.07 -3.69
C SER A 90 35.83 1.57 -4.43
N SER A 91 34.78 2.00 -3.72
CA SER A 91 33.54 2.48 -4.35
C SER A 91 33.67 3.95 -4.81
N PRO A 92 32.92 4.33 -5.86
CA PRO A 92 32.80 5.73 -6.28
C PRO A 92 32.29 6.66 -5.16
N GLU A 93 31.39 6.17 -4.31
CA GLU A 93 30.79 6.94 -3.21
C GLU A 93 31.84 7.37 -2.18
N PHE A 94 32.75 6.44 -1.80
CA PHE A 94 33.87 6.79 -0.92
C PHE A 94 34.80 7.80 -1.57
N ALA A 95 35.12 7.65 -2.86
CA ALA A 95 36.03 8.55 -3.55
C ALA A 95 35.49 9.99 -3.65
N GLN A 96 34.18 10.17 -3.90
CA GLN A 96 33.58 11.47 -4.16
C GLN A 96 32.96 12.15 -2.94
N LEU A 97 32.28 11.38 -2.07
CA LEU A 97 31.48 11.93 -0.97
C LEU A 97 32.13 11.68 0.40
N ASN A 98 32.75 10.52 0.59
CA ASN A 98 33.14 10.02 1.91
C ASN A 98 34.66 9.80 2.07
N SER A 99 35.51 10.54 1.35
CA SER A 99 36.96 10.27 1.29
C SER A 99 37.70 10.47 2.61
N GLY A 100 37.14 11.27 3.52
CA GLY A 100 37.64 11.49 4.89
C GLY A 100 37.06 10.56 5.96
N MET A 101 36.17 9.63 5.59
CA MET A 101 35.44 8.78 6.53
C MET A 101 36.37 7.81 7.27
N ASP A 102 36.16 7.66 8.57
CA ASP A 102 36.87 6.68 9.39
C ASP A 102 36.08 5.37 9.60
N MET A 103 36.64 4.43 10.37
CA MET A 103 35.98 3.15 10.65
C MET A 103 34.71 3.30 11.52
N ALA A 104 34.66 4.30 12.40
CA ALA A 104 33.51 4.53 13.26
C ALA A 104 32.32 5.04 12.43
N ASP A 105 32.57 5.98 11.53
CA ASP A 105 31.59 6.51 10.58
C ASP A 105 31.10 5.41 9.63
N PHE A 106 32.02 4.59 9.08
CA PHE A 106 31.68 3.47 8.21
C PHE A 106 30.72 2.47 8.89
N LYS A 107 30.94 2.17 10.18
CA LYS A 107 30.07 1.27 10.94
C LYS A 107 28.64 1.79 11.08
N GLN A 108 28.44 3.12 11.10
CA GLN A 108 27.10 3.71 11.19
C GLN A 108 26.32 3.51 9.90
N ILE A 109 26.92 3.85 8.74
CA ILE A 109 26.27 3.65 7.44
C ILE A 109 26.06 2.16 7.14
N TYR A 110 27.03 1.31 7.50
CA TYR A 110 26.92 -0.13 7.36
C TYR A 110 25.77 -0.69 8.19
N PHE A 111 25.57 -0.19 9.42
CA PHE A 111 24.45 -0.60 10.27
C PHE A 111 23.11 -0.32 9.62
N MET A 112 22.92 0.88 9.09
CA MET A 112 21.67 1.29 8.44
C MET A 112 21.35 0.37 7.27
N GLU A 113 22.32 0.12 6.39
CA GLU A 113 22.07 -0.75 5.24
C GLU A 113 21.87 -2.22 5.61
N TRP A 114 22.73 -2.75 6.50
CA TRP A 114 22.62 -4.13 6.98
C TRP A 114 21.27 -4.39 7.64
N ALA A 115 20.85 -3.50 8.54
CA ALA A 115 19.58 -3.62 9.26
C ALA A 115 18.39 -3.57 8.30
N HIS A 116 18.44 -2.70 7.28
CA HIS A 116 17.40 -2.61 6.26
C HIS A 116 17.30 -3.91 5.45
N ARG A 117 18.45 -4.42 4.97
CA ARG A 117 18.53 -5.69 4.23
C ARG A 117 18.05 -6.87 5.07
N LEU A 118 18.49 -6.96 6.34
CA LEU A 118 18.08 -8.02 7.26
C LEU A 118 16.57 -7.97 7.52
N TRP A 119 16.01 -6.79 7.78
CA TRP A 119 14.56 -6.63 7.97
C TRP A 119 13.80 -7.08 6.72
N GLY A 120 14.28 -6.74 5.51
CA GLY A 120 13.69 -7.21 4.25
C GLY A 120 13.65 -8.75 4.17
N ARG A 121 14.73 -9.43 4.56
CA ARG A 121 14.78 -10.90 4.63
C ARG A 121 13.80 -11.46 5.66
N VAL A 122 13.72 -10.84 6.85
CA VAL A 122 12.77 -11.23 7.90
C VAL A 122 11.33 -11.11 7.39
N ILE A 123 10.98 -10.02 6.70
CA ILE A 123 9.65 -9.88 6.06
C ILE A 123 9.42 -10.99 5.05
N GLY A 124 10.40 -11.29 4.20
CA GLY A 124 10.32 -12.40 3.24
C GLY A 124 9.97 -13.74 3.90
N VAL A 125 10.71 -14.14 4.93
CA VAL A 125 10.51 -15.41 5.64
C VAL A 125 9.20 -15.42 6.44
N THR A 126 8.96 -14.37 7.23
CA THR A 126 7.76 -14.23 8.09
C THR A 126 6.48 -14.01 7.29
N PHE A 127 6.57 -13.69 6.00
CA PHE A 127 5.42 -13.68 5.11
C PHE A 127 5.24 -15.00 4.36
N LEU A 128 6.33 -15.56 3.82
CA LEU A 128 6.29 -16.78 3.00
C LEU A 128 5.85 -18.01 3.80
N LEU A 129 6.45 -18.26 4.98
CA LEU A 129 6.16 -19.46 5.77
C LEU A 129 4.72 -19.49 6.27
N PRO A 130 4.16 -18.41 6.87
CA PRO A 130 2.75 -18.42 7.26
C PRO A 130 1.81 -18.49 6.07
N THR A 131 2.15 -17.89 4.91
CA THR A 131 1.35 -18.05 3.69
C THR A 131 1.22 -19.51 3.29
N ALA A 132 2.34 -20.23 3.18
CA ALA A 132 2.35 -21.65 2.85
C ALA A 132 1.52 -22.45 3.86
N TYR A 133 1.70 -22.18 5.16
CA TYR A 133 0.92 -22.81 6.22
C TYR A 133 -0.58 -22.54 6.10
N PHE A 134 -1.01 -21.29 5.91
CA PHE A 134 -2.44 -20.94 5.84
C PHE A 134 -3.13 -21.53 4.61
N ILE A 135 -2.43 -21.60 3.48
CA ILE A 135 -2.95 -22.23 2.25
C ILE A 135 -3.03 -23.74 2.44
N ALA A 136 -1.95 -24.39 2.90
CA ALA A 136 -1.91 -25.84 3.12
C ALA A 136 -2.96 -26.31 4.15
N ARG A 137 -3.17 -25.52 5.21
CA ARG A 137 -4.19 -25.80 6.24
C ARG A 137 -5.59 -25.30 5.88
N ARG A 138 -5.81 -24.83 4.64
CA ARG A 138 -7.09 -24.33 4.13
C ARG A 138 -7.75 -23.31 5.06
N ARG A 139 -6.95 -22.40 5.64
CA ARG A 139 -7.41 -21.32 6.55
C ARG A 139 -7.90 -20.08 5.79
N VAL A 140 -7.79 -20.09 4.47
CA VAL A 140 -8.13 -18.97 3.58
C VAL A 140 -9.07 -19.42 2.48
N ALA A 141 -9.95 -18.51 2.03
CA ALA A 141 -10.76 -18.75 0.83
C ALA A 141 -9.87 -18.75 -0.44
N PRO A 142 -10.27 -19.42 -1.54
CA PRO A 142 -9.44 -19.55 -2.75
C PRO A 142 -8.96 -18.22 -3.33
N ALA A 143 -9.86 -17.22 -3.37
CA ALA A 143 -9.52 -15.88 -3.84
C ALA A 143 -8.47 -15.17 -2.96
N VAL A 144 -8.43 -15.48 -1.66
CA VAL A 144 -7.42 -14.94 -0.75
C VAL A 144 -6.10 -15.71 -0.90
N ALA A 145 -6.14 -17.03 -1.13
CA ALA A 145 -4.94 -17.82 -1.41
C ALA A 145 -4.13 -17.25 -2.60
N TRP A 146 -4.81 -16.95 -3.72
CA TRP A 146 -4.17 -16.32 -4.88
C TRP A 146 -3.58 -14.94 -4.58
N LYS A 147 -4.27 -14.14 -3.75
CA LYS A 147 -3.74 -12.84 -3.31
C LYS A 147 -2.48 -13.00 -2.46
N LEU A 148 -2.45 -13.98 -1.54
CA LEU A 148 -1.27 -14.23 -0.72
C LEU A 148 -0.08 -14.69 -1.59
N ALA A 149 -0.32 -15.60 -2.55
CA ALA A 149 0.71 -16.02 -3.50
C ALA A 149 1.24 -14.84 -4.33
N GLY A 150 0.35 -13.98 -4.82
CA GLY A 150 0.74 -12.75 -5.53
C GLY A 150 1.56 -11.80 -4.67
N ILE A 151 1.19 -11.61 -3.40
CA ILE A 151 1.96 -10.79 -2.45
C ILE A 151 3.34 -11.42 -2.20
N CYS A 152 3.46 -12.74 -2.01
CA CYS A 152 4.75 -13.43 -1.92
C CYS A 152 5.62 -13.16 -3.15
N GLY A 153 5.04 -13.25 -4.36
CA GLY A 153 5.73 -12.93 -5.60
C GLY A 153 6.23 -11.48 -5.63
N MET A 154 5.41 -10.52 -5.21
CA MET A 154 5.81 -9.11 -5.14
C MET A 154 6.89 -8.84 -4.08
N ILE A 155 6.90 -9.55 -2.95
CA ILE A 155 7.99 -9.47 -1.96
C ILE A 155 9.30 -10.04 -2.54
N GLY A 156 9.24 -11.14 -3.29
CA GLY A 156 10.41 -11.65 -4.02
C GLY A 156 10.93 -10.62 -5.04
N PHE A 157 10.01 -10.01 -5.79
CA PHE A 157 10.33 -8.96 -6.76
C PHE A 157 10.92 -7.69 -6.11
N GLN A 158 10.46 -7.34 -4.90
CA GLN A 158 11.07 -6.27 -4.09
C GLN A 158 12.55 -6.51 -3.84
N GLY A 159 12.94 -7.75 -3.47
CA GLY A 159 14.34 -8.12 -3.32
C GLY A 159 15.13 -7.98 -4.64
N ALA A 160 14.53 -8.35 -5.77
CA ALA A 160 15.15 -8.18 -7.09
C ALA A 160 15.38 -6.71 -7.46
N ILE A 161 14.40 -5.83 -7.19
CA ILE A 161 14.56 -4.38 -7.39
C ILE A 161 15.63 -3.82 -6.45
N GLY A 162 15.66 -4.23 -5.18
CA GLY A 162 16.67 -3.78 -4.22
C GLY A 162 18.09 -4.15 -4.66
N TRP A 163 18.28 -5.37 -5.16
CA TRP A 163 19.55 -5.77 -5.78
C TRP A 163 19.91 -4.90 -7.00
N TRP A 164 18.93 -4.66 -7.88
CA TRP A 164 19.12 -3.83 -9.07
C TRP A 164 19.50 -2.38 -8.72
N MET A 165 18.95 -1.81 -7.64
CA MET A 165 19.34 -0.50 -7.11
C MET A 165 20.83 -0.47 -6.72
N VAL A 166 21.27 -1.40 -5.88
CA VAL A 166 22.65 -1.45 -5.37
C VAL A 166 23.65 -1.70 -6.50
N LYS A 167 23.43 -2.75 -7.32
CA LYS A 167 24.33 -3.10 -8.42
C LYS A 167 24.59 -1.92 -9.36
N SER A 168 23.58 -1.07 -9.51
CA SER A 168 23.65 0.03 -10.44
C SER A 168 24.31 1.29 -9.92
N GLY A 169 24.40 1.46 -8.59
CA GLY A 169 25.12 2.56 -7.94
C GLY A 169 26.64 2.30 -7.85
N LEU A 170 27.10 1.15 -8.34
CA LEU A 170 28.50 0.70 -8.30
C LEU A 170 29.14 0.61 -9.69
N LYS A 171 28.56 1.26 -10.71
CA LYS A 171 29.09 1.22 -12.08
C LYS A 171 30.28 2.17 -12.22
N ASP A 172 31.26 1.76 -13.02
CA ASP A 172 32.48 2.53 -13.28
C ASP A 172 32.21 3.83 -14.05
N ASP A 173 31.13 3.90 -14.83
CA ASP A 173 30.68 5.13 -15.50
C ASP A 173 30.39 6.28 -14.51
N LEU A 174 30.27 5.98 -13.20
CA LEU A 174 30.08 6.95 -12.12
C LEU A 174 31.41 7.54 -11.60
N PHE A 175 32.54 7.25 -12.24
CA PHE A 175 33.81 7.95 -12.00
C PHE A 175 34.00 9.16 -12.93
N GLU A 176 33.11 9.37 -13.91
CA GLU A 176 33.22 10.49 -14.84
C GLU A 176 32.95 11.84 -14.15
N PRO A 177 33.70 12.92 -14.48
CA PRO A 177 33.46 14.25 -13.91
C PRO A 177 32.01 14.72 -14.14
N GLY A 178 31.27 14.95 -13.05
CA GLY A 178 29.84 15.36 -13.09
C GLY A 178 28.84 14.23 -12.84
N SER A 179 29.30 12.98 -12.73
CA SER A 179 28.48 11.84 -12.32
C SER A 179 28.44 11.71 -10.80
N HIS A 180 27.25 11.81 -10.20
CA HIS A 180 27.07 11.58 -8.77
C HIS A 180 26.81 10.08 -8.52
N PRO A 181 27.62 9.41 -7.69
CA PRO A 181 27.46 7.99 -7.40
C PRO A 181 26.28 7.77 -6.46
N ARG A 182 25.07 7.86 -7.01
CA ARG A 182 23.81 7.72 -6.29
C ARG A 182 22.90 6.70 -6.97
N VAL A 183 22.04 6.08 -6.16
CA VAL A 183 20.98 5.24 -6.70
C VAL A 183 20.04 6.09 -7.53
N SER A 184 19.89 5.75 -8.82
CA SER A 184 18.98 6.48 -9.72
C SER A 184 17.58 6.64 -9.12
N GLN A 185 17.06 7.87 -9.20
CA GLN A 185 15.73 8.27 -8.75
C GLN A 185 14.62 7.40 -9.34
N TYR A 186 14.81 6.89 -10.56
CA TYR A 186 13.89 5.94 -11.19
C TYR A 186 13.83 4.61 -10.43
N ARG A 187 14.98 4.08 -10.03
CA ARG A 187 15.05 2.80 -9.31
C ARG A 187 14.51 2.95 -7.89
N LEU A 188 14.87 4.05 -7.21
CA LEU A 188 14.34 4.40 -5.91
C LEU A 188 12.81 4.48 -5.94
N THR A 189 12.27 5.22 -6.90
CA THR A 189 10.82 5.40 -7.06
C THR A 189 10.13 4.07 -7.40
N ALA A 190 10.73 3.25 -8.27
CA ALA A 190 10.20 1.92 -8.59
C ALA A 190 10.17 0.99 -7.36
N HIS A 191 11.23 1.00 -6.55
CA HIS A 191 11.31 0.21 -5.33
C HIS A 191 10.29 0.65 -4.29
N LEU A 192 10.19 1.96 -4.02
CA LEU A 192 9.20 2.51 -3.10
C LEU A 192 7.77 2.24 -3.57
N GLY A 193 7.48 2.45 -4.86
CA GLY A 193 6.14 2.26 -5.40
C GLY A 193 5.68 0.81 -5.37
N THR A 194 6.58 -0.13 -5.63
CA THR A 194 6.27 -1.56 -5.48
C THR A 194 6.15 -1.97 -4.01
N ALA A 195 6.92 -1.37 -3.09
CA ALA A 195 6.74 -1.56 -1.64
C ALA A 195 5.37 -1.05 -1.16
N PHE A 196 4.92 0.10 -1.67
CA PHE A 196 3.58 0.64 -1.39
C PHE A 196 2.49 -0.26 -1.94
N ALA A 197 2.67 -0.82 -3.14
CA ALA A 197 1.71 -1.78 -3.70
C ALA A 197 1.59 -3.05 -2.84
N VAL A 198 2.71 -3.58 -2.35
CA VAL A 198 2.74 -4.70 -1.39
C VAL A 198 2.01 -4.33 -0.10
N TYR A 199 2.35 -3.19 0.50
CA TYR A 199 1.71 -2.66 1.70
C TYR A 199 0.20 -2.53 1.55
N CYS A 200 -0.26 -1.84 0.50
CA CYS A 200 -1.68 -1.66 0.19
C CYS A 200 -2.40 -3.00 -0.02
N SER A 201 -1.75 -3.96 -0.68
CA SER A 201 -2.31 -5.29 -0.91
C SER A 201 -2.50 -6.08 0.39
N MET A 202 -1.53 -6.03 1.30
CA MET A 202 -1.63 -6.64 2.63
C MET A 202 -2.74 -5.98 3.45
N LEU A 203 -2.72 -4.64 3.54
CA LEU A 203 -3.67 -3.85 4.30
C LEU A 203 -5.11 -4.06 3.80
N LEU A 204 -5.34 -3.93 2.49
CA LEU A 204 -6.67 -4.15 1.89
C LEU A 204 -7.18 -5.57 2.11
N THR A 205 -6.31 -6.57 1.97
CA THR A 205 -6.71 -7.97 2.14
C THR A 205 -7.07 -8.25 3.60
N GLY A 206 -6.27 -7.78 4.56
CA GLY A 206 -6.57 -7.91 6.00
C GLY A 206 -7.86 -7.21 6.39
N LEU A 207 -8.04 -5.95 5.97
CA LEU A 207 -9.27 -5.19 6.23
C LEU A 207 -10.50 -5.83 5.58
N SER A 208 -10.36 -6.39 4.37
CA SER A 208 -11.46 -7.08 3.67
C SER A 208 -11.92 -8.31 4.44
N ILE A 209 -10.99 -9.12 4.98
CA ILE A 209 -11.35 -10.30 5.77
C ILE A 209 -12.07 -9.87 7.06
N LEU A 210 -11.55 -8.88 7.80
CA LEU A 210 -12.22 -8.38 9.01
C LEU A 210 -13.60 -7.79 8.73
N LYS A 211 -13.75 -7.08 7.61
CA LYS A 211 -15.03 -6.54 7.15
C LYS A 211 -16.04 -7.65 6.87
N GLU A 212 -15.65 -8.70 6.16
CA GLU A 212 -16.52 -9.85 5.89
C GLU A 212 -16.99 -10.52 7.18
N HIS A 213 -16.08 -10.76 8.14
CA HIS A 213 -16.44 -11.29 9.45
C HIS A 213 -17.43 -10.41 10.20
N ARG A 214 -17.21 -9.09 10.21
CA ARG A 214 -18.12 -8.13 10.85
C ARG A 214 -19.50 -8.12 10.20
N MET A 215 -19.55 -8.19 8.87
CA MET A 215 -20.80 -8.18 8.11
C MET A 215 -21.60 -9.47 8.32
N LEU A 216 -20.92 -10.63 8.39
CA LEU A 216 -21.58 -11.90 8.68
C LEU A 216 -22.05 -12.01 10.14
N ALA A 217 -21.37 -11.36 11.08
CA ALA A 217 -21.79 -11.33 12.48
C ALA A 217 -23.09 -10.52 12.70
N ASN A 218 -23.35 -9.51 11.87
CA ASN A 218 -24.61 -8.77 11.89
C ASN A 218 -25.13 -8.50 10.45
N PRO A 219 -25.78 -9.50 9.84
CA PRO A 219 -26.23 -9.43 8.44
C PRO A 219 -27.25 -8.33 8.19
N ALA A 220 -28.14 -8.04 9.15
CA ALA A 220 -29.16 -7.00 9.01
C ALA A 220 -28.54 -5.61 8.83
N LYS A 221 -27.64 -5.22 9.74
CA LYS A 221 -26.89 -3.96 9.65
C LYS A 221 -25.99 -3.91 8.41
N ALA A 222 -25.42 -5.05 8.01
CA ALA A 222 -24.63 -5.14 6.79
C ALA A 222 -25.47 -4.87 5.54
N ALA A 223 -26.68 -5.45 5.45
CA ALA A 223 -27.60 -5.24 4.34
C ALA A 223 -28.01 -3.77 4.20
N GLU A 224 -28.31 -3.08 5.32
CA GLU A 224 -28.59 -1.63 5.31
C GLU A 224 -27.41 -0.82 4.78
N THR A 225 -26.19 -1.12 5.25
CA THR A 225 -24.97 -0.44 4.82
C THR A 225 -24.71 -0.65 3.33
N ILE A 226 -24.92 -1.88 2.83
CA ILE A 226 -24.78 -2.24 1.42
C ILE A 226 -25.79 -1.46 0.57
N LYS A 227 -27.07 -1.44 0.97
CA LYS A 227 -28.12 -0.68 0.27
C LYS A 227 -27.79 0.81 0.21
N ALA A 228 -27.30 1.40 1.32
CA ALA A 228 -26.86 2.78 1.34
C ALA A 228 -25.71 3.04 0.36
N LEU A 229 -24.67 2.19 0.34
CA LEU A 229 -23.51 2.31 -0.56
C LEU A 229 -23.83 2.05 -2.05
N GLN A 230 -24.89 1.29 -2.34
CA GLN A 230 -25.38 1.04 -3.70
C GLN A 230 -26.24 2.19 -4.24
N HIS A 231 -26.65 3.14 -3.39
CA HIS A 231 -27.47 4.25 -3.81
C HIS A 231 -26.77 5.11 -4.89
N PRO A 232 -27.44 5.49 -5.99
CA PRO A 232 -26.83 6.22 -7.11
C PRO A 232 -26.14 7.53 -6.70
N ALA A 233 -26.69 8.22 -5.69
CA ALA A 233 -26.11 9.46 -5.15
C ALA A 233 -24.66 9.30 -4.65
N LEU A 234 -24.22 8.07 -4.29
CA LEU A 234 -22.84 7.80 -3.86
C LEU A 234 -21.93 7.32 -4.98
N ARG A 235 -22.41 7.21 -6.24
CA ARG A 235 -21.59 6.74 -7.37
C ARG A 235 -20.37 7.63 -7.60
N VAL A 236 -20.58 8.94 -7.66
CA VAL A 236 -19.49 9.92 -7.85
C VAL A 236 -18.54 9.88 -6.65
N PHE A 237 -19.07 9.93 -5.42
CA PHE A 237 -18.28 9.80 -4.20
C PHE A 237 -17.36 8.57 -4.21
N ARG A 238 -17.88 7.40 -4.56
CA ARG A 238 -17.11 6.15 -4.62
C ARG A 238 -16.02 6.20 -5.69
N GLY A 239 -16.31 6.78 -6.86
CA GLY A 239 -15.33 7.01 -7.92
C GLY A 239 -14.24 7.99 -7.48
N SER A 240 -14.62 9.08 -6.80
CA SER A 240 -13.68 10.08 -6.28
C SER A 240 -12.72 9.49 -5.25
N VAL A 241 -13.16 8.56 -4.39
CA VAL A 241 -12.27 7.88 -3.44
C VAL A 241 -11.20 7.04 -4.17
N VAL A 242 -11.55 6.38 -5.28
CA VAL A 242 -10.57 5.65 -6.11
C VAL A 242 -9.58 6.64 -6.73
N GLY A 243 -10.08 7.70 -7.37
CA GLY A 243 -9.24 8.74 -7.96
C GLY A 243 -8.29 9.38 -6.95
N LEU A 244 -8.78 9.68 -5.74
CA LEU A 244 -7.96 10.21 -4.64
C LEU A 244 -6.91 9.23 -4.15
N THR A 245 -7.23 7.94 -4.07
CA THR A 245 -6.25 6.92 -3.65
C THR A 245 -5.10 6.84 -4.66
N LEU A 246 -5.43 6.87 -5.96
CA LEU A 246 -4.43 6.92 -7.03
C LEU A 246 -3.63 8.23 -6.99
N LEU A 247 -4.29 9.37 -6.80
CA LEU A 247 -3.62 10.66 -6.69
C LEU A 247 -2.65 10.69 -5.50
N VAL A 248 -3.06 10.26 -4.32
CA VAL A 248 -2.19 10.17 -3.13
C VAL A 248 -0.98 9.27 -3.40
N PHE A 249 -1.21 8.12 -4.05
CA PHE A 249 -0.14 7.21 -4.43
C PHE A 249 0.86 7.89 -5.39
N THR A 250 0.38 8.54 -6.45
CA THR A 250 1.21 9.27 -7.42
C THR A 250 1.98 10.43 -6.77
N THR A 251 1.33 11.20 -5.90
CA THR A 251 1.98 12.30 -5.14
C THR A 251 3.10 11.78 -4.25
N ALA A 252 2.93 10.61 -3.63
CA ALA A 252 3.99 10.01 -2.83
C ALA A 252 5.15 9.49 -3.70
N LEU A 253 4.89 9.01 -4.92
CA LEU A 253 5.93 8.65 -5.89
C LEU A 253 6.71 9.86 -6.41
N SER A 254 6.03 10.98 -6.69
CA SER A 254 6.75 12.20 -7.08
C SER A 254 7.65 12.71 -5.94
N GLY A 255 7.27 12.49 -4.68
CA GLY A 255 8.14 12.74 -3.53
C GLY A 255 9.40 11.87 -3.51
N ALA A 256 9.33 10.64 -4.02
CA ALA A 256 10.50 9.76 -4.16
C ALA A 256 11.48 10.25 -5.25
N LEU A 257 10.97 10.87 -6.31
CA LEU A 257 11.80 11.54 -7.32
C LEU A 257 12.49 12.77 -6.72
N VAL A 258 11.74 13.60 -5.96
CA VAL A 258 12.31 14.76 -5.24
C VAL A 258 13.43 14.31 -4.30
N ALA A 259 13.18 13.27 -3.51
CA ALA A 259 14.19 12.68 -2.66
C ALA A 259 15.38 12.22 -3.50
N GLY A 260 15.19 11.34 -4.49
CA GLY A 260 16.29 10.75 -5.27
C GLY A 260 17.18 11.75 -6.03
N LEU A 261 16.68 12.95 -6.33
CA LEU A 261 17.44 14.02 -6.99
C LEU A 261 18.02 15.06 -6.02
N ASP A 262 17.71 14.96 -4.71
CA ASP A 262 17.99 16.00 -3.70
C ASP A 262 17.34 17.35 -4.03
N ALA A 263 16.24 17.30 -4.78
CA ALA A 263 15.48 18.46 -5.24
C ALA A 263 14.81 19.23 -4.09
N GLY A 264 14.77 18.67 -2.88
CA GLY A 264 14.25 19.34 -1.68
C GLY A 264 15.11 20.53 -1.22
N LEU A 265 16.36 20.62 -1.68
CA LEU A 265 17.33 21.67 -1.31
C LEU A 265 17.42 22.82 -2.32
N ILE A 266 16.59 22.81 -3.37
CA ILE A 266 16.67 23.80 -4.46
C ILE A 266 15.89 25.08 -4.10
N TYR A 267 14.57 24.98 -3.98
CA TYR A 267 13.71 26.05 -3.49
C TYR A 267 13.17 25.73 -2.10
N ASN A 268 13.43 26.58 -1.11
CA ASN A 268 13.12 26.29 0.30
C ASN A 268 12.06 27.23 0.90
N GLU A 269 11.47 28.08 0.07
CA GLU A 269 10.28 28.87 0.34
C GLU A 269 8.98 28.19 -0.16
N PHE A 270 7.84 28.63 0.38
CA PHE A 270 6.50 28.23 -0.03
C PHE A 270 5.51 29.39 0.20
N PRO A 271 4.53 29.64 -0.70
CA PRO A 271 4.24 28.97 -1.98
C PRO A 271 5.17 29.33 -3.14
N TRP A 272 6.05 30.32 -2.99
CA TRP A 272 6.96 30.76 -4.04
C TRP A 272 8.06 29.72 -4.33
N MET A 273 8.68 29.87 -5.51
CA MET A 273 9.90 29.22 -5.98
C MET A 273 10.73 30.30 -6.68
N GLY A 274 11.59 30.95 -5.92
CA GLY A 274 12.32 32.15 -6.31
C GLY A 274 11.39 33.36 -6.40
N LEU A 275 11.41 34.05 -7.55
CA LEU A 275 10.64 35.28 -7.76
C LEU A 275 9.16 35.03 -8.11
N GLY A 276 8.75 33.77 -8.35
CA GLY A 276 7.40 33.42 -8.83
C GLY A 276 6.83 32.19 -8.14
N LEU A 277 5.68 31.71 -8.62
CA LEU A 277 5.09 30.44 -8.17
C LEU A 277 5.71 29.21 -8.86
N ALA A 278 6.55 29.43 -9.87
CA ALA A 278 7.32 28.42 -10.56
C ALA A 278 8.68 29.02 -10.98
N PRO A 279 9.73 28.19 -11.08
CA PRO A 279 11.02 28.61 -11.64
C PRO A 279 10.89 29.16 -13.06
N PRO A 280 11.87 29.95 -13.54
CA PRO A 280 11.90 30.43 -14.92
C PRO A 280 11.83 29.29 -15.94
N LYS A 281 11.14 29.49 -17.07
CA LYS A 281 10.99 28.46 -18.11
C LYS A 281 12.32 27.89 -18.61
N LYS A 282 13.38 28.72 -18.65
CA LYS A 282 14.73 28.28 -19.06
C LYS A 282 15.32 27.24 -18.10
N GLU A 283 15.00 27.36 -16.81
CA GLU A 283 15.43 26.40 -15.80
C GLU A 283 14.57 25.14 -15.83
N LEU A 284 13.26 25.26 -16.10
CA LEU A 284 12.36 24.10 -16.18
C LEU A 284 12.55 23.26 -17.45
N LEU A 285 12.99 23.85 -18.55
CA LEU A 285 13.15 23.18 -19.84
C LEU A 285 14.59 23.35 -20.33
N ASP A 286 15.53 22.84 -19.53
CA ASP A 286 16.96 22.91 -19.85
C ASP A 286 17.33 21.80 -20.85
N PRO A 287 17.90 22.13 -22.03
CA PRO A 287 18.38 21.16 -23.00
C PRO A 287 19.42 20.17 -22.45
N PHE A 288 20.09 20.51 -21.35
CA PHE A 288 21.04 19.63 -20.66
C PHE A 288 20.47 18.25 -20.32
N TYR A 289 19.18 18.18 -19.96
CA TYR A 289 18.54 16.91 -19.58
C TYR A 289 18.03 16.10 -20.79
N SER A 290 18.16 16.61 -22.01
CA SER A 290 17.77 15.86 -23.21
C SER A 290 18.88 14.89 -23.61
N HIS A 291 18.51 13.63 -23.86
CA HIS A 291 19.46 12.59 -24.26
C HIS A 291 19.45 12.30 -25.77
N VAL A 292 18.67 13.07 -26.55
CA VAL A 292 18.54 12.90 -28.00
C VAL A 292 18.84 14.21 -28.73
N PRO A 293 19.53 14.19 -29.88
CA PRO A 293 19.88 15.41 -30.60
C PRO A 293 18.67 16.26 -31.05
N ASP A 294 17.52 15.63 -31.27
CA ASP A 294 16.29 16.30 -31.72
C ASP A 294 15.46 16.91 -30.58
N GLN A 295 15.90 16.75 -29.32
CA GLN A 295 15.21 17.23 -28.11
C GLN A 295 13.76 16.76 -27.97
N SER A 296 13.37 15.67 -28.63
CA SER A 296 12.03 15.11 -28.53
C SER A 296 11.70 14.62 -27.11
N ASP A 297 12.71 14.38 -26.28
CA ASP A 297 12.57 13.97 -24.88
C ASP A 297 12.63 15.10 -23.84
N LEU A 298 12.84 16.36 -24.29
CA LEU A 298 13.12 17.51 -23.43
C LEU A 298 12.14 17.65 -22.26
N VAL A 299 10.83 17.59 -22.55
CA VAL A 299 9.79 17.86 -21.55
C VAL A 299 9.76 16.76 -20.49
N TRP A 300 9.64 15.50 -20.90
CA TRP A 300 9.47 14.41 -19.93
C TRP A 300 10.77 14.10 -19.17
N ARG A 301 11.94 14.34 -19.77
CA ARG A 301 13.22 14.26 -19.07
C ARG A 301 13.32 15.33 -18.00
N ASN A 302 13.06 16.59 -18.32
CA ASN A 302 13.10 17.63 -17.31
C ASN A 302 12.07 17.36 -16.19
N MET A 303 10.84 16.94 -16.50
CA MET A 303 9.85 16.56 -15.48
C MET A 303 10.28 15.43 -14.53
N LEU A 304 11.28 14.61 -14.88
CA LEU A 304 11.69 13.43 -14.10
C LEU A 304 13.15 13.47 -13.61
N GLU A 305 13.99 14.33 -14.20
CA GLU A 305 15.43 14.38 -13.96
C GLU A 305 15.91 15.79 -13.57
N ASN A 306 15.20 16.85 -13.94
CA ASN A 306 15.54 18.21 -13.54
C ASN A 306 15.03 18.47 -12.11
N PRO A 307 15.93 18.73 -11.14
CA PRO A 307 15.54 18.91 -9.74
C PRO A 307 14.48 20.00 -9.55
N SER A 308 14.61 21.14 -10.22
CA SER A 308 13.66 22.27 -10.09
C SER A 308 12.28 21.91 -10.61
N PHE A 309 12.19 21.20 -11.74
CA PHE A 309 10.90 20.79 -12.30
C PHE A 309 10.28 19.66 -11.48
N VAL A 310 11.05 18.66 -11.08
CA VAL A 310 10.57 17.57 -10.19
C VAL A 310 10.03 18.13 -8.86
N GLN A 311 10.70 19.13 -8.30
CA GLN A 311 10.23 19.81 -7.10
C GLN A 311 8.89 20.55 -7.34
N LEU A 312 8.76 21.26 -8.47
CA LEU A 312 7.53 21.92 -8.87
C LEU A 312 6.39 20.92 -9.07
N ASP A 313 6.62 19.83 -9.80
CA ASP A 313 5.65 18.77 -10.06
C ASP A 313 5.12 18.16 -8.76
N HIS A 314 6.01 17.89 -7.80
CA HIS A 314 5.62 17.40 -6.50
C HIS A 314 4.76 18.43 -5.72
N ARG A 315 5.14 19.72 -5.73
CA ARG A 315 4.35 20.80 -5.11
C ARG A 315 2.96 20.93 -5.73
N ILE A 316 2.84 20.82 -7.06
CA ILE A 316 1.55 20.83 -7.78
C ILE A 316 0.71 19.60 -7.40
N LEU A 317 1.31 18.42 -7.37
CA LEU A 317 0.62 17.18 -6.98
C LEU A 317 0.17 17.23 -5.51
N ALA A 318 0.99 17.77 -4.61
CA ALA A 318 0.67 17.91 -3.18
C ALA A 318 -0.49 18.89 -2.96
N THR A 319 -0.46 20.07 -3.59
CA THR A 319 -1.54 21.07 -3.51
C THR A 319 -2.83 20.57 -4.16
N THR A 320 -2.73 19.86 -5.28
CA THR A 320 -3.88 19.17 -5.93
C THR A 320 -4.47 18.11 -5.01
N THR A 321 -3.63 17.28 -4.37
CA THR A 321 -4.06 16.24 -3.43
C THR A 321 -4.79 16.83 -2.23
N PHE A 322 -4.24 17.88 -1.61
CA PHE A 322 -4.87 18.60 -0.52
C PHE A 322 -6.23 19.15 -0.94
N THR A 323 -6.27 19.87 -2.06
CA THR A 323 -7.50 20.50 -2.59
C THR A 323 -8.55 19.46 -2.93
N ALA A 324 -8.17 18.33 -3.51
CA ALA A 324 -9.08 17.25 -3.86
C ALA A 324 -9.68 16.55 -2.62
N ILE A 325 -8.89 16.36 -1.56
CA ILE A 325 -9.38 15.79 -0.29
C ILE A 325 -10.32 16.78 0.41
N MET A 326 -9.96 18.07 0.45
CA MET A 326 -10.84 19.11 1.00
C MET A 326 -12.13 19.26 0.19
N SER A 327 -12.06 19.13 -1.12
CA SER A 327 -13.23 19.14 -2.01
C SER A 327 -14.13 17.93 -1.79
N LEU A 328 -13.55 16.72 -1.60
CA LEU A 328 -14.33 15.54 -1.22
C LEU A 328 -15.01 15.73 0.13
N PHE A 329 -14.28 16.28 1.12
CA PHE A 329 -14.84 16.60 2.43
C PHE A 329 -16.02 17.56 2.30
N ALA A 330 -15.84 18.69 1.61
CA ALA A 330 -16.90 19.66 1.34
C ALA A 330 -18.09 19.00 0.62
N TYR A 331 -17.84 18.17 -0.39
CA TYR A 331 -18.86 17.42 -1.11
C TYR A 331 -19.69 16.53 -0.17
N THR A 332 -19.07 15.84 0.80
CA THR A 332 -19.80 15.04 1.80
C THR A 332 -20.65 15.86 2.77
N ARG A 333 -20.37 17.16 2.93
CA ARG A 333 -21.08 18.07 3.86
C ARG A 333 -22.18 18.87 3.18
N PHE A 334 -21.93 19.34 1.96
CA PHE A 334 -22.84 20.27 1.28
C PHE A 334 -23.77 19.58 0.29
N ALA A 335 -23.39 18.44 -0.30
CA ALA A 335 -24.29 17.69 -1.18
C ALA A 335 -25.32 16.91 -0.36
N LYS A 336 -26.57 17.43 -0.28
CA LYS A 336 -27.68 16.85 0.50
C LYS A 336 -27.86 15.34 0.26
N GLY A 337 -27.81 14.91 -1.01
CA GLY A 337 -27.98 13.50 -1.40
C GLY A 337 -26.87 12.58 -0.88
N VAL A 338 -25.62 13.06 -0.85
CA VAL A 338 -24.48 12.31 -0.29
C VAL A 338 -24.58 12.30 1.23
N ARG A 339 -24.74 13.47 1.85
CA ARG A 339 -24.80 13.63 3.31
C ARG A 339 -25.86 12.72 3.94
N ALA A 340 -27.04 12.62 3.32
CA ALA A 340 -28.15 11.81 3.85
C ALA A 340 -27.95 10.29 3.72
N LYS A 341 -27.10 9.84 2.78
CA LYS A 341 -26.92 8.40 2.49
C LYS A 341 -25.54 7.86 2.89
N LEU A 342 -24.58 8.72 3.20
CA LEU A 342 -23.22 8.32 3.54
C LEU A 342 -23.17 7.58 4.89
N PRO A 343 -22.68 6.32 4.94
CA PRO A 343 -22.54 5.61 6.21
C PRO A 343 -21.57 6.32 7.18
N LYS A 344 -21.85 6.25 8.49
CA LYS A 344 -21.04 6.90 9.55
C LYS A 344 -19.55 6.54 9.46
N GLU A 345 -19.24 5.28 9.18
CA GLU A 345 -17.85 4.82 9.06
C GLU A 345 -17.13 5.41 7.84
N ALA A 346 -17.83 5.64 6.73
CA ALA A 346 -17.25 6.32 5.57
C ALA A 346 -16.97 7.80 5.88
N ASN A 347 -17.90 8.48 6.57
CA ASN A 347 -17.70 9.88 7.00
C ASN A 347 -16.50 10.02 7.95
N LYS A 348 -16.33 9.10 8.92
CA LYS A 348 -15.12 9.04 9.76
C LYS A 348 -13.84 8.85 8.93
N GLY A 349 -13.90 8.06 7.86
CA GLY A 349 -12.77 7.86 6.95
C GLY A 349 -12.40 9.15 6.21
N VAL A 350 -13.39 9.89 5.72
CA VAL A 350 -13.17 11.20 5.09
C VAL A 350 -12.58 12.21 6.08
N GLN A 351 -13.06 12.25 7.33
CA GLN A 351 -12.45 13.10 8.37
C GLN A 351 -11.00 12.70 8.67
N GLY A 352 -10.72 11.40 8.77
CA GLY A 352 -9.35 10.90 8.91
C GLY A 352 -8.43 11.38 7.79
N MET A 353 -8.91 11.37 6.54
CA MET A 353 -8.16 11.91 5.40
C MET A 353 -7.85 13.40 5.53
N VAL A 354 -8.79 14.21 6.04
CA VAL A 354 -8.57 15.64 6.29
C VAL A 354 -7.43 15.83 7.30
N HIS A 355 -7.47 15.13 8.43
CA HIS A 355 -6.41 15.24 9.44
C HIS A 355 -5.04 14.81 8.89
N LEU A 356 -4.99 13.68 8.16
CA LEU A 356 -3.74 13.16 7.60
C LEU A 356 -3.18 14.08 6.51
N VAL A 357 -4.01 14.65 5.64
CA VAL A 357 -3.51 15.53 4.57
C VAL A 357 -3.06 16.88 5.11
N THR A 358 -3.74 17.42 6.13
CA THR A 358 -3.28 18.64 6.82
C THR A 358 -1.92 18.41 7.47
N LEU A 359 -1.76 17.32 8.22
CA LEU A 359 -0.47 16.95 8.80
C LEU A 359 0.60 16.80 7.72
N GLN A 360 0.27 16.13 6.60
CA GLN A 360 1.23 15.89 5.52
C GLN A 360 1.71 17.17 4.85
N VAL A 361 0.82 18.11 4.57
CA VAL A 361 1.19 19.41 4.00
C VAL A 361 2.03 20.21 4.99
N THR A 362 1.66 20.21 6.28
CA THR A 362 2.48 20.85 7.32
C THR A 362 3.89 20.27 7.38
N LEU A 363 4.02 18.94 7.36
CA LEU A 363 5.33 18.27 7.34
C LEU A 363 6.12 18.61 6.07
N GLY A 364 5.48 18.68 4.91
CA GLY A 364 6.14 18.98 3.64
C GLY A 364 6.68 20.40 3.57
N ILE A 365 5.84 21.38 3.94
CA ILE A 365 6.24 22.79 4.03
C ILE A 365 7.35 22.96 5.07
N SER A 366 7.23 22.32 6.23
CA SER A 366 8.28 22.38 7.27
C SER A 366 9.59 21.78 6.78
N THR A 367 9.55 20.64 6.06
CA THR A 367 10.75 20.01 5.47
C THR A 367 11.45 20.97 4.52
N LEU A 368 10.71 21.75 3.72
CA LEU A 368 11.30 22.75 2.83
C LEU A 368 11.91 23.92 3.61
N ILE A 369 11.14 24.55 4.50
CA ILE A 369 11.57 25.77 5.22
C ILE A 369 12.80 25.50 6.10
N TYR A 370 12.91 24.31 6.70
CA TYR A 370 14.03 23.95 7.56
C TYR A 370 15.20 23.28 6.83
N MET A 371 15.26 23.35 5.49
CA MET A 371 16.35 22.79 4.68
C MET A 371 16.53 21.26 4.84
N VAL A 372 15.41 20.54 4.75
CA VAL A 372 15.35 19.06 4.69
C VAL A 372 16.07 18.35 5.86
N PRO A 373 15.79 18.69 7.13
CA PRO A 373 16.43 17.98 8.23
C PRO A 373 15.89 16.54 8.26
N THR A 374 16.79 15.57 8.46
CA THR A 374 16.53 14.13 8.27
C THR A 374 15.29 13.63 9.01
N TRP A 375 15.04 14.13 10.22
CA TRP A 375 13.87 13.76 11.02
C TRP A 375 12.55 14.30 10.43
N LEU A 376 12.52 15.52 9.87
CA LEU A 376 11.32 16.03 9.18
C LEU A 376 11.10 15.33 7.86
N ALA A 377 12.16 15.11 7.08
CA ALA A 377 12.08 14.40 5.80
C ALA A 377 11.55 12.97 6.02
N SER A 378 12.05 12.28 7.04
CA SER A 378 11.56 10.94 7.43
C SER A 378 10.12 10.97 7.95
N ALA A 379 9.76 11.96 8.79
CA ALA A 379 8.39 12.13 9.25
C ALA A 379 7.42 12.42 8.10
N HIS A 380 7.82 13.24 7.11
CA HIS A 380 7.05 13.53 5.91
C HIS A 380 6.85 12.27 5.05
N GLN A 381 7.90 11.44 4.90
CA GLN A 381 7.78 10.16 4.21
C GLN A 381 6.82 9.19 4.93
N ALA A 382 6.95 9.07 6.26
CA ALA A 382 6.05 8.27 7.09
C ALA A 382 4.59 8.78 6.98
N GLY A 383 4.42 10.10 6.99
CA GLY A 383 3.13 10.76 6.81
C GLY A 383 2.51 10.49 5.44
N ALA A 384 3.31 10.40 4.37
CA ALA A 384 2.82 10.07 3.03
C ALA A 384 2.20 8.66 3.01
N LEU A 385 2.88 7.68 3.60
CA LEU A 385 2.35 6.31 3.71
C LEU A 385 1.16 6.23 4.67
N ALA A 386 1.12 7.06 5.72
CA ALA A 386 -0.03 7.18 6.61
C ALA A 386 -1.25 7.78 5.89
N LEU A 387 -1.07 8.79 5.05
CA LEU A 387 -2.12 9.35 4.21
C LEU A 387 -2.65 8.32 3.20
N LEU A 388 -1.75 7.57 2.55
CA LEU A 388 -2.13 6.45 1.67
C LEU A 388 -2.90 5.37 2.45
N THR A 389 -2.49 5.07 3.68
CA THR A 389 -3.22 4.17 4.60
C THR A 389 -4.63 4.67 4.86
N GLY A 390 -4.80 5.96 5.14
CA GLY A 390 -6.12 6.59 5.29
C GLY A 390 -6.99 6.41 4.04
N ALA A 391 -6.42 6.62 2.85
CA ALA A 391 -7.14 6.50 1.58
C ALA A 391 -7.61 5.07 1.34
N VAL A 392 -6.71 4.11 1.59
CA VAL A 392 -6.97 2.66 1.51
C VAL A 392 -8.02 2.21 2.53
N VAL A 393 -7.98 2.73 3.76
CA VAL A 393 -8.99 2.45 4.79
C VAL A 393 -10.35 3.01 4.38
N LEU A 394 -10.41 4.25 3.87
CA LEU A 394 -11.64 4.84 3.35
C LEU A 394 -12.20 4.00 2.19
N PHE A 395 -11.36 3.62 1.23
CA PHE A 395 -11.72 2.72 0.13
C PHE A 395 -12.27 1.38 0.64
N SER A 396 -11.62 0.77 1.64
CA SER A 396 -12.09 -0.48 2.25
C SER A 396 -13.47 -0.35 2.90
N ARG A 397 -13.79 0.81 3.49
CA ARG A 397 -15.11 1.08 4.11
C ARG A 397 -16.24 1.26 3.11
N ILE A 398 -15.94 1.69 1.88
CA ILE A 398 -16.95 1.97 0.84
C ILE A 398 -17.08 0.85 -0.20
N THR A 399 -16.13 -0.08 -0.23
CA THR A 399 -16.16 -1.23 -1.14
C THR A 399 -17.13 -2.29 -0.66
N LEU A 400 -17.87 -2.87 -1.62
CA LEU A 400 -18.75 -4.00 -1.34
C LEU A 400 -17.92 -5.27 -1.06
N PRO A 401 -18.42 -6.18 -0.20
CA PRO A 401 -17.75 -7.46 0.03
C PRO A 401 -17.79 -8.34 -1.23
N ARG A 402 -17.02 -9.43 -1.23
CA ARG A 402 -17.00 -10.41 -2.33
C ARG A 402 -18.43 -10.89 -2.66
N ARG A 403 -18.71 -11.18 -3.94
CA ARG A 403 -20.04 -11.63 -4.42
C ARG A 403 -20.61 -12.80 -3.60
N ALA A 404 -19.76 -13.74 -3.17
CA ALA A 404 -20.18 -14.86 -2.32
C ALA A 404 -20.77 -14.39 -0.98
N ILE A 405 -20.10 -13.45 -0.30
CA ILE A 405 -20.53 -12.87 0.97
C ILE A 405 -21.75 -11.97 0.77
N LEU A 406 -21.75 -11.17 -0.30
CA LEU A 406 -22.87 -10.33 -0.67
C LEU A 406 -24.16 -11.15 -0.85
N ARG A 407 -24.09 -12.27 -1.59
CA ARG A 407 -25.21 -13.21 -1.75
C ARG A 407 -25.67 -13.78 -0.41
N GLN A 408 -24.75 -14.13 0.49
CA GLN A 408 -25.08 -14.66 1.80
C GLN A 408 -25.82 -13.63 2.68
N ILE A 409 -25.41 -12.36 2.64
CA ILE A 409 -26.04 -11.27 3.40
C ILE A 409 -27.39 -10.88 2.80
N MET A 410 -27.51 -10.89 1.47
CA MET A 410 -28.72 -10.46 0.77
C MET A 410 -29.76 -11.57 0.58
N LYS A 411 -29.42 -12.83 0.88
CA LYS A 411 -30.42 -13.91 0.92
C LYS A 411 -31.53 -13.48 1.90
N PRO A 412 -32.81 -13.55 1.50
CA PRO A 412 -33.90 -13.39 2.45
C PRO A 412 -33.62 -14.34 3.60
N GLN A 413 -33.52 -13.83 4.83
CA GLN A 413 -33.62 -14.71 5.98
C GLN A 413 -34.97 -15.38 5.81
N ALA A 414 -34.98 -16.66 5.44
CA ALA A 414 -36.19 -17.47 5.52
C ALA A 414 -36.75 -17.15 6.91
N ALA A 415 -37.96 -16.57 6.94
CA ALA A 415 -38.64 -16.24 8.18
C ALA A 415 -38.40 -17.42 9.09
N ARG A 416 -37.64 -17.21 10.16
CA ARG A 416 -37.20 -18.24 11.10
C ARG A 416 -38.42 -19.11 11.31
N ALA A 417 -38.45 -20.28 10.66
CA ALA A 417 -39.69 -21.01 10.49
C ALA A 417 -40.28 -21.09 11.89
N GLN A 418 -41.50 -20.56 12.06
CA GLN A 418 -42.23 -20.66 13.32
C GLN A 418 -41.96 -22.06 13.81
N ALA A 419 -41.28 -22.14 14.96
CA ALA A 419 -40.76 -23.39 15.48
C ALA A 419 -41.86 -24.42 15.29
N SER A 420 -41.60 -25.45 14.45
CA SER A 420 -42.58 -26.53 14.32
C SER A 420 -42.91 -26.94 15.74
N PRO A 421 -44.19 -26.86 16.16
CA PRO A 421 -44.56 -27.05 17.55
C PRO A 421 -43.91 -28.33 18.05
N HIS A 422 -43.19 -28.23 19.18
CA HIS A 422 -42.44 -29.34 19.77
C HIS A 422 -43.35 -30.57 19.81
N ILE A 423 -42.81 -31.77 19.54
CA ILE A 423 -43.60 -33.01 19.38
C ILE A 423 -44.63 -33.21 20.51
N SER A 424 -44.29 -32.78 21.73
CA SER A 424 -45.19 -32.73 22.88
C SER A 424 -46.49 -31.94 22.64
N SER A 425 -46.41 -30.73 22.06
CA SER A 425 -47.59 -29.90 21.75
C SER A 425 -48.47 -30.47 20.64
N ARG A 426 -47.89 -31.26 19.71
CA ARG A 426 -48.67 -32.02 18.71
C ARG A 426 -49.36 -33.23 19.33
N LEU A 427 -48.71 -33.89 20.29
CA LEU A 427 -49.26 -35.02 21.05
C LEU A 427 -50.40 -34.59 21.98
N GLU A 428 -50.30 -33.42 22.62
CA GLU A 428 -51.39 -32.89 23.43
C GLU A 428 -52.59 -32.45 22.57
N ALA A 429 -52.34 -31.83 21.41
CA ALA A 429 -53.40 -31.50 20.46
C ALA A 429 -54.11 -32.76 19.91
N ALA A 430 -53.37 -33.85 19.64
CA ALA A 430 -53.94 -35.12 19.22
C ALA A 430 -54.78 -35.78 20.32
N LYS A 431 -54.29 -35.79 21.57
CA LYS A 431 -55.04 -36.30 22.73
C LYS A 431 -56.28 -35.47 23.06
N ALA A 432 -56.23 -34.16 22.82
CA ALA A 432 -57.39 -33.28 23.01
C ALA A 432 -58.47 -33.53 21.95
N ALA A 433 -58.08 -33.82 20.71
CA ALA A 433 -59.01 -34.17 19.63
C ALA A 433 -59.64 -35.56 19.83
N GLU A 434 -58.90 -36.52 20.38
CA GLU A 434 -59.39 -37.87 20.71
C GLU A 434 -60.38 -37.87 21.89
N LYS A 435 -60.35 -36.83 22.74
CA LYS A 435 -61.30 -36.63 23.85
C LYS A 435 -62.59 -35.90 23.46
N ALA A 436 -62.64 -35.38 22.24
CA ALA A 436 -63.75 -34.61 21.68
C ALA A 436 -64.60 -35.41 20.67
N LEU A 437 -64.21 -36.66 20.40
CA LEU A 437 -65.01 -37.73 19.80
C LEU A 437 -65.55 -38.62 20.92
#